data_AF-A0A927YAS9-F1
#
_entry.id   AF-A0A927YAS9-F1
#
_cell.length_a   1.000
_cell.length_b   1.000
_cell.length_c   1.000
_cell.angle_alpha   90.00
_cell.angle_beta   90.00
_cell.angle_gamma   90.00
#
_symmetry.space_group_name_H-M   'P 1'
#
loop_
_entity.id
_entity.type
_entity.pdbx_description
1 polymer ?
#
loop_
_entity_poly.entity_id
_entity_poly.type
_entity_poly.pdbx_seq_one_letter_code
_entity_poly.pdbx_strand_id
1 'polypeptide(L)'
;MRMELIQKEKNQDSTVFLESFIKKAGDFPGVKVEREEFLRHTFKRKTPTEIQKIIEMGPIQAEISRNEIKMIAKEAAKRDEITSVVLSFATGMPGGVAMFGTITADVLQYYANVLKIIQKILYLYGWDTDVYDSRGGMDDAAFNAVVLCFGTMFGVKAASTAFVKIGQKAVDKTARYFLLKNAIAKGASGKIARTIIAEMGGKTTMKMMTKGVMKAVPVIGGVTSAAITWVSIKPAISLLINKIEKLQFGD
;
A
#
# COMPACT_ATOMS: atom_id res chain seq x y z
N MET A 1 0.52 8.83 -34.91
CA MET A 1 -0.10 7.51 -35.17
C MET A 1 0.76 6.31 -34.75
N ARG A 2 1.87 5.93 -35.43
CA ARG A 2 2.66 4.71 -35.08
C ARG A 2 3.32 4.75 -33.69
N MET A 3 3.83 5.92 -33.29
CA MET A 3 4.42 6.11 -31.95
C MET A 3 3.38 6.10 -30.82
N GLU A 4 2.15 6.57 -31.09
CA GLU A 4 1.05 6.55 -30.12
C GLU A 4 0.50 5.13 -29.93
N LEU A 5 0.45 4.33 -31.00
CA LEU A 5 0.09 2.91 -30.94
C LEU A 5 1.11 2.11 -30.11
N ILE A 6 2.41 2.30 -30.36
CA ILE A 6 3.49 1.66 -29.59
C ILE A 6 3.45 2.06 -28.11
N GLN A 7 3.12 3.32 -27.81
CA GLN A 7 2.99 3.79 -26.42
C GLN A 7 1.75 3.21 -25.73
N LYS A 8 0.65 3.05 -26.48
CA LYS A 8 -0.60 2.47 -25.97
C LYS A 8 -0.44 0.97 -25.68
N GLU A 9 0.22 0.22 -26.55
CA GLU A 9 0.56 -1.19 -26.36
C GLU A 9 1.49 -1.40 -25.15
N LYS A 10 2.57 -0.61 -25.03
CA LYS A 10 3.48 -0.68 -23.86
C LYS A 10 2.79 -0.34 -22.52
N ASN A 11 1.84 0.59 -22.53
CA ASN A 11 1.06 0.95 -21.35
C ASN A 11 0.07 -0.18 -20.96
N GLN A 12 -0.49 -0.89 -21.95
CA GLN A 12 -1.38 -2.02 -21.73
C GLN A 12 -0.63 -3.22 -21.14
N ASP A 13 0.53 -3.59 -21.67
CA ASP A 13 1.36 -4.69 -21.14
C ASP A 13 1.84 -4.43 -19.71
N SER A 14 2.22 -3.18 -19.42
CA SER A 14 2.62 -2.74 -18.09
C SER A 14 1.48 -2.86 -17.07
N THR A 15 0.24 -2.68 -17.53
CA THR A 15 -0.95 -2.73 -16.68
C THR A 15 -1.32 -4.15 -16.29
N VAL A 16 -1.35 -5.04 -17.28
CA VAL A 16 -1.59 -6.47 -17.08
C VAL A 16 -0.54 -7.07 -16.14
N PHE A 17 0.72 -6.66 -16.28
CA PHE A 17 1.79 -7.13 -15.40
C PHE A 17 1.60 -6.72 -13.95
N LEU A 18 1.32 -5.44 -13.66
CA LEU A 18 1.20 -5.00 -12.28
C LEU A 18 -0.06 -5.55 -11.59
N GLU A 19 -1.17 -5.68 -12.32
CA GLU A 19 -2.36 -6.39 -11.84
C GLU A 19 -2.03 -7.85 -11.50
N SER A 20 -1.35 -8.56 -12.41
CA SER A 20 -0.86 -9.92 -12.14
C SER A 20 0.11 -9.96 -10.97
N PHE A 21 0.94 -8.93 -10.79
CA PHE A 21 1.94 -8.85 -9.75
C PHE A 21 1.30 -8.67 -8.37
N ILE A 22 0.39 -7.70 -8.24
CA ILE A 22 -0.38 -7.44 -7.02
C ILE A 22 -1.17 -8.69 -6.64
N LYS A 23 -1.78 -9.36 -7.63
CA LYS A 23 -2.47 -10.64 -7.40
C LYS A 23 -1.54 -11.71 -6.85
N LYS A 24 -0.40 -11.96 -7.52
CA LYS A 24 0.59 -12.97 -7.06
C LYS A 24 1.16 -12.66 -5.68
N ALA A 25 1.44 -11.39 -5.38
CA ALA A 25 1.89 -10.96 -4.07
C ALA A 25 0.77 -11.10 -3.01
N GLY A 26 -0.48 -10.84 -3.38
CA GLY A 26 -1.65 -11.04 -2.53
C GLY A 26 -1.94 -12.51 -2.20
N ASP A 27 -1.58 -13.42 -3.11
CA ASP A 27 -1.69 -14.87 -2.91
C ASP A 27 -0.57 -15.46 -2.05
N PHE A 28 0.44 -14.66 -1.68
CA PHE A 28 1.50 -15.12 -0.79
C PHE A 28 0.94 -15.41 0.62
N PRO A 29 1.32 -16.53 1.26
CA PRO A 29 0.80 -16.90 2.57
C PRO A 29 1.00 -15.79 3.64
N GLY A 30 -0.04 -15.52 4.42
CA GLY A 30 0.00 -14.54 5.52
C GLY A 30 -0.14 -13.07 5.12
N VAL A 31 -0.41 -12.77 3.84
CA VAL A 31 -0.61 -11.39 3.35
C VAL A 31 -2.00 -10.85 3.66
N LYS A 32 -3.02 -11.70 3.51
CA LYS A 32 -4.42 -11.32 3.70
C LYS A 32 -4.65 -11.06 5.19
N VAL A 33 -5.04 -9.83 5.53
CA VAL A 33 -5.31 -9.41 6.90
C VAL A 33 -6.82 -9.40 7.08
N GLU A 34 -7.32 -10.28 7.95
CA GLU A 34 -8.72 -10.25 8.38
C GLU A 34 -8.91 -9.03 9.30
N ARG A 35 -9.84 -8.17 8.90
CA ARG A 35 -10.03 -6.85 9.50
C ARG A 35 -10.44 -6.96 10.96
N GLU A 36 -11.41 -7.81 11.29
CA GLU A 36 -11.93 -7.92 12.64
C GLU A 36 -10.86 -8.44 13.61
N GLU A 37 -10.19 -9.53 13.27
CA GLU A 37 -9.09 -10.12 14.03
C GLU A 37 -7.98 -9.10 14.25
N PHE A 38 -7.59 -8.38 13.19
CA PHE A 38 -6.58 -7.33 13.29
C PHE A 38 -7.01 -6.21 14.25
N LEU A 39 -8.25 -5.71 14.16
CA LEU A 39 -8.76 -4.65 15.03
C LEU A 39 -8.88 -5.13 16.49
N ARG A 40 -9.42 -6.33 16.72
CA ARG A 40 -9.51 -6.94 18.06
C ARG A 40 -8.13 -7.06 18.71
N HIS A 41 -7.15 -7.58 17.98
CA HIS A 41 -5.79 -7.69 18.48
C HIS A 41 -5.18 -6.31 18.74
N THR A 42 -5.32 -5.38 17.80
CA THR A 42 -4.73 -4.05 17.89
C THR A 42 -5.25 -3.27 19.09
N PHE A 43 -6.56 -3.33 19.34
CA PHE A 43 -7.25 -2.59 20.40
C PHE A 43 -7.54 -3.44 21.64
N LYS A 44 -6.84 -4.57 21.83
CA LYS A 44 -7.07 -5.52 22.94
C LYS A 44 -6.99 -4.94 24.37
N ARG A 45 -6.45 -3.73 24.52
CA ARG A 45 -6.37 -3.00 25.81
C ARG A 45 -7.59 -2.14 26.09
N LYS A 46 -8.50 -1.99 25.12
CA LYS A 46 -9.78 -1.28 25.27
C LYS A 46 -10.83 -2.23 25.87
N THR A 47 -11.93 -1.68 26.36
CA THR A 47 -13.05 -2.46 26.87
C THR A 47 -13.73 -3.27 25.76
N PRO A 48 -14.42 -4.38 26.06
CA PRO A 48 -15.16 -5.15 25.06
C PRO A 48 -16.16 -4.30 24.25
N THR A 49 -16.83 -3.35 24.91
CA THR A 49 -17.78 -2.43 24.27
C THR A 49 -17.09 -1.48 23.29
N GLU A 50 -15.94 -0.90 23.67
CA GLU A 50 -15.15 -0.07 22.76
C GLU A 50 -14.62 -0.88 21.57
N ILE A 51 -14.15 -2.10 21.81
CA ILE A 51 -13.68 -2.99 20.73
C ILE A 51 -14.82 -3.29 19.75
N GLN A 52 -16.01 -3.60 20.25
CA GLN A 52 -17.17 -3.85 19.40
C GLN A 52 -17.53 -2.61 18.57
N LYS A 53 -17.54 -1.42 19.20
CA LYS A 53 -17.72 -0.14 18.50
C LYS A 53 -16.68 0.03 17.38
N ILE A 54 -15.39 -0.21 17.67
CA ILE A 54 -14.30 -0.10 16.69
C ILE A 54 -14.48 -1.06 15.51
N ILE A 55 -14.94 -2.29 15.75
CA ILE A 55 -15.15 -3.27 14.68
C ILE A 55 -16.28 -2.81 13.75
N GLU A 56 -17.40 -2.39 14.33
CA GLU A 56 -18.61 -2.01 13.60
C GLU A 56 -18.43 -0.73 12.79
N MET A 57 -17.88 0.32 13.40
CA MET A 57 -17.82 1.65 12.77
C MET A 57 -16.41 2.10 12.39
N GLY A 58 -15.37 1.35 12.77
CA GLY A 58 -13.96 1.70 12.53
C GLY A 58 -13.37 2.62 13.61
N PRO A 59 -12.03 2.67 13.77
CA PRO A 59 -11.39 3.38 14.89
C PRO A 59 -11.72 4.88 14.98
N ILE A 60 -11.78 5.57 13.84
CA ILE A 60 -12.03 7.02 13.80
C ILE A 60 -13.44 7.34 14.30
N GLN A 61 -14.45 6.62 13.79
CA GLN A 61 -15.84 6.81 14.20
C GLN A 61 -16.08 6.30 15.64
N ALA A 62 -15.28 5.34 16.09
CA ALA A 62 -15.25 4.91 17.48
C ALA A 62 -14.50 5.89 18.42
N GLU A 63 -14.17 7.09 17.94
CA GLU A 63 -13.56 8.19 18.70
C GLU A 63 -12.15 7.89 19.21
N ILE A 64 -11.44 6.95 18.57
CA ILE A 64 -10.01 6.77 18.81
C ILE A 64 -9.28 8.00 18.29
N SER A 65 -8.47 8.61 19.16
CA SER A 65 -7.80 9.86 18.85
C SER A 65 -6.86 9.71 17.64
N ARG A 66 -6.76 10.77 16.82
CA ARG A 66 -5.83 10.83 15.67
C ARG A 66 -4.41 10.41 16.03
N ASN A 67 -3.91 10.88 17.18
CA ASN A 67 -2.56 10.57 17.66
C ASN A 67 -2.40 9.08 18.01
N GLU A 68 -3.40 8.49 18.64
CA GLU A 68 -3.43 7.05 18.95
C GLU A 68 -3.46 6.23 17.65
N ILE A 69 -4.32 6.56 16.68
CA ILE A 69 -4.37 5.89 15.37
C ILE A 69 -3.03 5.98 14.65
N LYS A 70 -2.40 7.16 14.60
CA LYS A 70 -1.11 7.38 13.95
C LYS A 70 0.00 6.54 14.60
N MET A 71 0.02 6.47 15.93
CA MET A 71 0.98 5.67 16.68
C MET A 71 0.77 4.18 16.42
N ILE A 72 -0.46 3.72 16.52
CA ILE A 72 -0.85 2.33 16.22
C ILE A 72 -0.49 1.95 14.78
N ALA A 73 -0.73 2.82 13.79
CA ALA A 73 -0.38 2.55 12.39
C ALA A 73 1.12 2.35 12.19
N LYS A 74 1.95 3.17 12.84
CA LYS A 74 3.41 3.01 12.83
C LYS A 74 3.85 1.72 13.54
N GLU A 75 3.21 1.38 14.65
CA GLU A 75 3.50 0.14 15.39
C GLU A 75 3.06 -1.12 14.63
N ALA A 76 1.86 -1.11 14.06
CA ALA A 76 1.29 -2.22 13.30
C ALA A 76 2.16 -2.56 12.09
N ALA A 77 2.75 -1.54 11.44
CA ALA A 77 3.70 -1.74 10.36
C ALA A 77 5.06 -2.29 10.86
N LYS A 78 5.47 -1.95 12.08
CA LYS A 78 6.72 -2.44 12.70
C LYS A 78 6.60 -3.88 13.22
N ARG A 79 5.42 -4.25 13.72
CA ARG A 79 5.14 -5.58 14.31
C ARG A 79 4.99 -6.67 13.27
N ASP A 80 4.63 -6.34 12.03
CA ASP A 80 4.89 -7.27 10.95
C ASP A 80 6.39 -7.37 10.80
N GLU A 81 6.95 -8.45 11.35
CA GLU A 81 8.33 -8.86 11.11
C GLU A 81 8.50 -8.94 9.61
N ILE A 82 9.09 -7.90 9.02
CA ILE A 82 9.39 -7.91 7.61
C ILE A 82 10.47 -8.97 7.46
N THR A 83 10.04 -10.14 6.99
CA THR A 83 10.89 -11.31 6.86
C THR A 83 12.11 -10.91 6.05
N SER A 84 13.27 -11.10 6.66
CA SER A 84 14.62 -11.15 6.10
C SER A 84 14.67 -11.19 4.56
N VAL A 85 14.60 -10.04 3.88
CA VAL A 85 14.88 -10.01 2.45
C VAL A 85 16.40 -10.09 2.32
N VAL A 86 16.93 -11.28 2.07
CA VAL A 86 18.29 -11.41 1.57
C VAL A 86 18.32 -10.66 0.25
N LEU A 87 19.28 -9.75 0.10
CA LEU A 87 19.39 -8.81 -1.00
C LEU A 87 19.76 -9.53 -2.31
N SER A 88 18.89 -10.40 -2.84
CA SER A 88 19.03 -11.10 -4.12
C SER A 88 19.05 -10.15 -5.33
N PHE A 89 18.95 -8.85 -5.08
CA PHE A 89 19.10 -7.78 -6.07
C PHE A 89 20.55 -7.57 -6.53
N ALA A 90 21.55 -8.08 -5.82
CA ALA A 90 22.95 -7.88 -6.20
C ALA A 90 23.42 -8.80 -7.36
N THR A 91 22.74 -9.92 -7.65
CA THR A 91 23.34 -11.00 -8.48
C THR A 91 22.58 -11.42 -9.72
N GLY A 92 21.40 -10.86 -10.05
CA GLY A 92 20.56 -11.53 -11.06
C GLY A 92 19.58 -10.72 -11.92
N MET A 93 19.66 -9.39 -11.98
CA MET A 93 18.66 -8.63 -12.75
C MET A 93 19.17 -8.20 -14.15
N PRO A 94 18.71 -8.82 -15.25
CA PRO A 94 18.95 -8.31 -16.59
C PRO A 94 18.15 -7.03 -16.80
N GLY A 95 18.84 -5.89 -16.82
CA GLY A 95 18.26 -4.60 -17.20
C GLY A 95 17.89 -4.58 -18.68
N GLY A 96 16.68 -4.99 -19.03
CA GLY A 96 16.25 -5.06 -20.43
C GLY A 96 14.91 -5.74 -20.61
N VAL A 97 14.42 -5.81 -21.86
CA VAL A 97 13.05 -6.22 -22.26
C VAL A 97 12.71 -7.69 -21.88
N ALA A 98 13.63 -8.46 -21.30
CA ALA A 98 13.42 -9.80 -20.75
C ALA A 98 12.67 -9.83 -19.39
N MET A 99 11.88 -8.80 -19.09
CA MET A 99 11.48 -8.40 -17.72
C MET A 99 10.28 -9.15 -17.12
N PHE A 100 9.61 -10.01 -17.89
CA PHE A 100 8.35 -10.64 -17.45
C PHE A 100 8.53 -12.00 -16.75
N GLY A 101 9.73 -12.61 -16.80
CA GLY A 101 9.96 -13.97 -16.33
C GLY A 101 10.66 -14.14 -14.98
N THR A 102 11.26 -13.08 -14.41
CA THR A 102 12.24 -13.23 -13.31
C THR A 102 11.85 -12.51 -12.02
N ILE A 103 10.57 -12.54 -11.65
CA ILE A 103 10.19 -12.12 -10.29
C ILE A 103 10.61 -13.26 -9.34
N THR A 104 11.62 -13.01 -8.51
CA THR A 104 12.07 -13.98 -7.50
C THR A 104 11.09 -14.03 -6.32
N ALA A 105 11.08 -15.14 -5.58
CA ALA A 105 10.22 -15.29 -4.40
C ALA A 105 10.45 -14.18 -3.36
N ASP A 106 11.70 -13.76 -3.17
CA ASP A 106 12.07 -12.67 -2.24
C ASP A 106 11.40 -11.34 -2.60
N VAL A 107 11.26 -11.05 -3.90
CA VAL A 107 10.57 -9.84 -4.38
C VAL A 107 9.07 -9.94 -4.11
N LEU A 108 8.45 -11.08 -4.42
CA LEU A 108 7.03 -11.31 -4.10
C LEU A 108 6.79 -11.20 -2.60
N GLN A 109 7.65 -11.79 -1.77
CA GLN A 109 7.56 -11.74 -0.32
C GLN A 109 7.73 -10.32 0.24
N TYR A 110 8.63 -9.52 -0.33
CA TYR A 110 8.76 -8.10 0.03
C TYR A 110 7.45 -7.34 -0.20
N TYR A 111 6.82 -7.50 -1.36
CA TYR A 111 5.58 -6.78 -1.67
C TYR A 111 4.34 -7.38 -1.03
N ALA A 112 4.32 -8.67 -0.79
CA ALA A 112 3.38 -9.33 0.10
C ALA A 112 3.33 -8.61 1.46
N ASN A 113 4.49 -8.34 2.05
CA ASN A 113 4.58 -7.57 3.30
C ASN A 113 4.12 -6.12 3.14
N VAL A 114 4.44 -5.45 2.02
CA VAL A 114 3.92 -4.10 1.72
C VAL A 114 2.39 -4.10 1.66
N LEU A 115 1.79 -5.07 0.95
CA LEU A 115 0.33 -5.21 0.83
C LEU A 115 -0.33 -5.49 2.18
N LYS A 116 0.30 -6.30 3.04
CA LYS A 116 -0.14 -6.52 4.41
C LYS A 116 -0.18 -5.23 5.23
N ILE A 117 0.88 -4.43 5.14
CA ILE A 117 0.96 -3.12 5.83
C ILE A 117 -0.10 -2.15 5.30
N ILE A 118 -0.32 -2.11 3.98
CA ILE A 118 -1.36 -1.28 3.37
C ILE A 118 -2.75 -1.63 3.93
N GLN A 119 -3.11 -2.91 3.98
CA GLN A 119 -4.39 -3.36 4.55
C GLN A 119 -4.59 -2.86 5.99
N LYS A 120 -3.58 -3.03 6.85
CA LYS A 120 -3.64 -2.56 8.25
C LYS A 120 -3.84 -1.06 8.35
N ILE A 121 -3.11 -0.28 7.55
CA ILE A 121 -3.24 1.18 7.49
C ILE A 121 -4.66 1.53 7.02
N LEU A 122 -5.17 0.90 5.96
CA LEU A 122 -6.53 1.11 5.47
C LEU A 122 -7.57 0.87 6.58
N TYR A 123 -7.50 -0.25 7.29
CA TYR A 123 -8.43 -0.58 8.38
C TYR A 123 -8.37 0.42 9.54
N LEU A 124 -7.17 0.85 9.93
CA LEU A 124 -6.98 1.87 10.97
C LEU A 124 -7.58 3.22 10.58
N TYR A 125 -7.55 3.52 9.30
CA TYR A 125 -8.03 4.78 8.73
C TYR A 125 -9.44 4.66 8.13
N GLY A 126 -10.25 3.70 8.56
CA GLY A 126 -11.69 3.67 8.27
C GLY A 126 -12.10 2.91 7.01
N TRP A 127 -11.23 2.05 6.47
CA TRP A 127 -11.69 1.01 5.55
C TRP A 127 -12.50 -0.04 6.35
N ASP A 128 -13.73 -0.29 5.89
CA ASP A 128 -14.82 -0.90 6.68
C ASP A 128 -15.03 -2.40 6.39
N THR A 129 -14.33 -2.94 5.40
CA THR A 129 -14.52 -4.30 4.85
C THR A 129 -13.16 -4.96 4.64
N ASP A 130 -13.08 -6.28 4.55
CA ASP A 130 -11.81 -6.92 4.16
C ASP A 130 -11.40 -6.48 2.76
N VAL A 131 -10.10 -6.19 2.58
CA VAL A 131 -9.54 -5.82 1.27
C VAL A 131 -9.63 -7.00 0.29
N TYR A 132 -9.50 -8.23 0.80
CA TYR A 132 -9.65 -9.45 0.02
C TYR A 132 -10.94 -10.16 0.44
N ASP A 133 -11.76 -10.57 -0.54
CA ASP A 133 -12.96 -11.36 -0.31
C ASP A 133 -12.63 -12.81 0.11
N SER A 134 -13.66 -13.59 0.45
CA SER A 134 -13.52 -15.00 0.85
C SER A 134 -12.93 -15.90 -0.25
N ARG A 135 -12.89 -15.44 -1.50
CA ARG A 135 -12.27 -16.13 -2.64
C ARG A 135 -10.85 -15.61 -2.91
N GLY A 136 -10.36 -14.67 -2.11
CA GLY A 136 -9.05 -14.05 -2.24
C GLY A 136 -8.97 -12.99 -3.34
N GLY A 137 -10.09 -12.51 -3.88
CA GLY A 137 -10.15 -11.41 -4.85
C GLY A 137 -10.33 -10.05 -4.18
N MET A 138 -9.96 -8.97 -4.87
CA MET A 138 -10.31 -7.61 -4.48
C MET A 138 -11.45 -7.11 -5.36
N ASP A 139 -12.39 -6.37 -4.80
CA ASP A 139 -13.28 -5.54 -5.62
C ASP A 139 -12.53 -4.32 -6.19
N ASP A 140 -13.15 -3.60 -7.12
CA ASP A 140 -12.54 -2.44 -7.78
C ASP A 140 -12.15 -1.33 -6.78
N ALA A 141 -12.93 -1.14 -5.71
CA ALA A 141 -12.67 -0.11 -4.72
C ALA A 141 -11.42 -0.45 -3.89
N ALA A 142 -11.33 -1.69 -3.40
CA ALA A 142 -10.21 -2.23 -2.66
C ALA A 142 -8.93 -2.22 -3.51
N PHE A 143 -9.03 -2.68 -4.77
CA PHE A 143 -7.90 -2.67 -5.70
C PHE A 143 -7.38 -1.25 -5.95
N ASN A 144 -8.27 -0.29 -6.24
CA ASN A 144 -7.89 1.10 -6.45
C ASN A 144 -7.26 1.72 -5.19
N ALA A 145 -7.73 1.36 -4.00
CA ALA A 145 -7.17 1.83 -2.74
C ALA A 145 -5.76 1.29 -2.51
N VAL A 146 -5.57 0.00 -2.73
CA VAL A 146 -4.26 -0.65 -2.67
C VAL A 146 -3.29 -0.01 -3.66
N VAL A 147 -3.67 0.16 -4.92
CA VAL A 147 -2.83 0.80 -5.95
C VAL A 147 -2.47 2.24 -5.58
N LEU A 148 -3.43 3.02 -5.05
CA LEU A 148 -3.18 4.39 -4.64
C LEU A 148 -2.19 4.48 -3.45
N CYS A 149 -2.39 3.64 -2.43
CA CYS A 149 -1.51 3.55 -1.27
C CYS A 149 -0.11 3.09 -1.68
N PHE A 150 -0.03 2.03 -2.49
CA PHE A 150 1.21 1.47 -3.01
C PHE A 150 1.97 2.51 -3.84
N GLY A 151 1.32 3.11 -4.83
CA GLY A 151 1.94 4.16 -5.66
C GLY A 151 2.45 5.33 -4.82
N THR A 152 1.75 5.70 -3.74
CA THR A 152 2.18 6.76 -2.83
C THR A 152 3.40 6.36 -2.01
N MET A 153 3.42 5.13 -1.47
CA MET A 153 4.58 4.59 -0.77
C MET A 153 5.85 4.62 -1.62
N PHE A 154 5.73 4.35 -2.93
CA PHE A 154 6.86 4.34 -3.87
C PHE A 154 7.05 5.65 -4.64
N GLY A 155 6.36 6.73 -4.27
CA GLY A 155 6.59 8.06 -4.81
C GLY A 155 6.12 8.25 -6.26
N VAL A 156 5.14 7.47 -6.71
CA VAL A 156 4.45 7.67 -7.99
C VAL A 156 3.74 9.02 -7.94
N LYS A 157 4.05 9.90 -8.90
CA LYS A 157 3.57 11.29 -8.90
C LYS A 157 2.05 11.32 -9.05
N ALA A 158 1.50 10.51 -9.96
CA ALA A 158 0.06 10.38 -10.14
C ALA A 158 -0.68 9.99 -8.84
N ALA A 159 -0.11 9.06 -8.05
CA ALA A 159 -0.71 8.62 -6.79
C ALA A 159 -0.72 9.76 -5.76
N SER A 160 0.41 10.46 -5.60
CA SER A 160 0.51 11.61 -4.70
C SER A 160 -0.44 12.74 -5.10
N THR A 161 -0.59 13.01 -6.40
CA THR A 161 -1.54 14.00 -6.91
C THR A 161 -3.00 13.56 -6.70
N ALA A 162 -3.30 12.28 -6.87
CA ALA A 162 -4.64 11.74 -6.62
C ALA A 162 -5.05 11.91 -5.15
N PHE A 163 -4.15 11.65 -4.18
CA PHE A 163 -4.38 11.92 -2.76
C PHE A 163 -4.76 13.39 -2.49
N VAL A 164 -4.03 14.33 -3.10
CA VAL A 164 -4.30 15.77 -2.94
C VAL A 164 -5.66 16.14 -3.54
N LYS A 165 -5.96 15.66 -4.76
CA LYS A 165 -7.24 15.93 -5.42
C LYS A 165 -8.44 15.34 -4.68
N ILE A 166 -8.27 14.15 -4.09
CA ILE A 166 -9.29 13.53 -3.23
C ILE A 166 -9.51 14.42 -1.99
N GLY A 167 -8.44 14.83 -1.32
CA GLY A 167 -8.53 15.71 -0.14
C GLY A 167 -9.20 17.06 -0.44
N GLN A 168 -8.97 17.63 -1.62
CA GLN A 168 -9.63 18.88 -2.04
C GLN A 168 -11.14 18.73 -2.29
N LYS A 169 -11.58 17.55 -2.74
CA LYS A 169 -13.01 17.27 -2.99
C LYS A 169 -13.78 16.86 -1.73
N ALA A 170 -13.08 16.67 -0.62
CA ALA A 170 -13.66 16.38 0.67
C ALA A 170 -14.20 17.65 1.36
N VAL A 171 -15.27 18.21 0.81
CA VAL A 171 -15.78 19.53 1.24
C VAL A 171 -16.53 19.46 2.59
N ASP A 172 -17.13 18.31 2.96
CA ASP A 172 -17.84 18.17 4.23
C ASP A 172 -17.02 17.48 5.33
N LYS A 173 -16.86 18.14 6.49
CA LYS A 173 -16.18 17.61 7.69
C LYS A 173 -16.75 16.26 8.16
N THR A 174 -18.06 16.07 8.01
CA THR A 174 -18.79 14.84 8.39
C THR A 174 -18.59 13.72 7.35
N ALA A 175 -18.30 14.06 6.09
CA ALA A 175 -18.06 13.11 5.01
C ALA A 175 -16.60 12.59 4.97
N ARG A 176 -15.72 13.07 5.86
CA ARG A 176 -14.27 12.81 5.80
C ARG A 176 -13.87 11.36 6.04
N TYR A 177 -14.64 10.63 6.84
CA TYR A 177 -14.45 9.21 7.09
C TYR A 177 -14.75 8.37 5.85
N PHE A 178 -15.83 8.70 5.15
CA PHE A 178 -16.25 8.05 3.93
C PHE A 178 -15.30 8.31 2.75
N LEU A 179 -14.28 9.18 2.88
CA LEU A 179 -13.46 9.60 1.74
C LEU A 179 -12.52 8.52 1.23
N LEU A 180 -11.93 7.68 2.08
CA LEU A 180 -10.98 6.71 1.54
C LEU A 180 -11.74 5.72 0.66
N LYS A 181 -12.83 5.14 1.16
CA LYS A 181 -13.69 4.25 0.36
C LYS A 181 -14.46 4.98 -0.73
N ASN A 182 -15.21 6.05 -0.44
CA ASN A 182 -16.03 6.75 -1.45
C ASN A 182 -15.23 7.63 -2.40
N ALA A 183 -14.14 8.29 -2.00
CA ALA A 183 -13.38 9.11 -2.94
C ALA A 183 -12.41 8.27 -3.77
N ILE A 184 -12.02 7.08 -3.30
CA ILE A 184 -11.32 6.10 -4.15
C ILE A 184 -12.34 5.36 -5.04
N ALA A 185 -13.46 4.87 -4.50
CA ALA A 185 -14.49 4.17 -5.28
C ALA A 185 -15.25 5.06 -6.27
N LYS A 186 -15.55 6.33 -5.93
CA LYS A 186 -16.25 7.29 -6.81
C LYS A 186 -15.31 8.25 -7.54
N GLY A 187 -14.11 8.51 -7.02
CA GLY A 187 -13.20 9.55 -7.52
C GLY A 187 -11.94 9.05 -8.22
N ALA A 188 -11.48 7.84 -7.92
CA ALA A 188 -10.46 7.17 -8.71
C ALA A 188 -11.16 6.33 -9.78
N SER A 189 -11.59 6.98 -10.86
CA SER A 189 -11.88 6.25 -12.10
C SER A 189 -10.74 5.26 -12.34
N GLY A 190 -11.01 4.06 -12.86
CA GLY A 190 -9.95 3.09 -13.21
C GLY A 190 -8.84 3.70 -14.08
N LYS A 191 -9.04 4.87 -14.69
CA LYS A 191 -7.99 5.68 -15.33
C LYS A 191 -6.87 6.11 -14.37
N ILE A 192 -7.15 6.53 -13.13
CA ILE A 192 -6.10 6.94 -12.18
C ILE A 192 -5.27 5.74 -11.75
N ALA A 193 -5.93 4.63 -11.40
CA ALA A 193 -5.25 3.38 -11.11
C ALA A 193 -4.39 2.95 -12.30
N ARG A 194 -4.95 2.96 -13.53
CA ARG A 194 -4.18 2.70 -14.76
C ARG A 194 -3.00 3.66 -14.97
N THR A 195 -3.13 4.95 -14.64
CA THR A 195 -2.00 5.90 -14.73
C THR A 195 -0.91 5.56 -13.72
N ILE A 196 -1.28 5.27 -12.47
CA ILE A 196 -0.33 4.85 -11.43
C ILE A 196 0.39 3.57 -11.87
N ILE A 197 -0.39 2.60 -12.35
CA ILE A 197 0.10 1.32 -12.83
C ILE A 197 1.03 1.49 -14.05
N ALA A 198 0.68 2.35 -15.00
CA ALA A 198 1.51 2.63 -16.18
C ALA A 198 2.82 3.35 -15.81
N GLU A 199 2.76 4.33 -14.90
CA GLU A 199 3.95 5.01 -14.36
C GLU A 199 4.87 4.02 -13.63
N MET A 200 4.31 2.99 -12.99
CA MET A 200 5.04 1.93 -12.33
C MET A 200 5.67 0.93 -13.32
N GLY A 201 4.88 0.34 -14.21
CA GLY A 201 5.33 -0.72 -15.11
C GLY A 201 6.40 -0.28 -16.13
N GLY A 202 6.49 1.02 -16.45
CA GLY A 202 7.54 1.55 -17.31
C GLY A 202 8.89 1.69 -16.61
N LYS A 203 9.71 0.63 -16.46
CA LYS A 203 11.10 0.64 -15.92
C LYS A 203 11.28 1.35 -14.54
N THR A 204 10.20 1.82 -13.93
CA THR A 204 10.20 2.79 -12.84
C THR A 204 9.92 2.09 -11.52
N THR A 205 9.13 1.03 -11.47
CA THR A 205 9.02 0.14 -10.30
C THR A 205 10.39 -0.37 -9.87
N MET A 206 11.22 -0.85 -10.81
CA MET A 206 12.58 -1.27 -10.49
C MET A 206 13.47 -0.10 -10.06
N LYS A 207 13.36 1.08 -10.68
CA LYS A 207 14.06 2.31 -10.21
C LYS A 207 13.58 2.81 -8.84
N MET A 208 12.31 2.60 -8.50
CA MET A 208 11.72 2.92 -7.20
C MET A 208 12.20 1.95 -6.13
N MET A 209 12.32 0.66 -6.46
CA MET A 209 13.02 -0.33 -5.61
C MET A 209 14.47 0.09 -5.40
N THR A 210 15.20 0.43 -6.46
CA THR A 210 16.61 0.83 -6.32
C THR A 210 16.73 2.12 -5.50
N LYS A 211 15.87 3.13 -5.70
CA LYS A 211 15.93 4.38 -4.92
C LYS A 211 15.52 4.21 -3.46
N GLY A 212 14.57 3.32 -3.14
CA GLY A 212 14.12 3.03 -1.78
C GLY A 212 15.12 2.18 -1.00
N VAL A 213 15.72 1.18 -1.64
CA VAL A 213 16.71 0.28 -1.04
C VAL A 213 18.11 0.92 -0.99
N MET A 214 18.59 1.58 -2.06
CA MET A 214 19.94 2.18 -2.08
C MET A 214 20.13 3.37 -1.14
N LYS A 215 19.06 4.06 -0.72
CA LYS A 215 19.17 5.12 0.29
C LYS A 215 19.21 4.60 1.73
N ALA A 216 18.91 3.32 1.94
CA ALA A 216 18.60 2.75 3.25
C ALA A 216 19.58 1.68 3.73
N VAL A 217 20.65 1.40 2.97
CA VAL A 217 21.67 0.42 3.35
C VAL A 217 22.90 1.14 3.91
N PRO A 218 23.16 1.09 5.23
CA PRO A 218 24.49 1.31 5.77
C PRO A 218 25.39 0.15 5.35
N VAL A 219 26.57 0.47 4.81
CA VAL A 219 27.59 -0.50 4.45
C VAL A 219 28.26 -1.02 5.74
N ILE A 220 28.11 -2.32 5.99
CA ILE A 220 28.90 -3.21 6.88
C ILE A 220 28.64 -3.13 8.42
N GLY A 221 28.26 -4.28 9.00
CA GLY A 221 28.52 -4.66 10.39
C GLY A 221 27.31 -4.85 11.32
N GLY A 222 26.75 -6.07 11.41
CA GLY A 222 25.91 -6.48 12.56
C GLY A 222 24.38 -6.25 12.49
N VAL A 223 23.82 -5.85 11.34
CA VAL A 223 22.37 -5.62 11.20
C VAL A 223 21.67 -6.88 10.68
N THR A 224 20.58 -7.32 11.33
CA THR A 224 19.73 -8.41 10.81
C THR A 224 19.00 -7.94 9.54
N SER A 225 18.76 -8.86 8.60
CA SER A 225 18.06 -8.56 7.34
C SER A 225 16.68 -7.92 7.54
N ALA A 226 15.95 -8.29 8.59
CA ALA A 226 14.68 -7.66 8.98
C ALA A 226 14.83 -6.16 9.34
N ALA A 227 15.92 -5.78 10.03
CA ALA A 227 16.19 -4.38 10.36
C ALA A 227 16.54 -3.56 9.11
N ILE A 228 17.27 -4.15 8.15
CA ILE A 228 17.56 -3.51 6.85
C ILE A 228 16.25 -3.28 6.08
N THR A 229 15.35 -4.26 6.05
CA THR A 229 14.08 -4.10 5.34
C THR A 229 13.19 -3.05 6.01
N TRP A 230 13.13 -3.02 7.35
CA TRP A 230 12.40 -1.99 8.09
C TRP A 230 12.91 -0.57 7.80
N VAL A 231 14.23 -0.36 7.84
CA VAL A 231 14.84 0.95 7.52
C VAL A 231 14.48 1.38 6.10
N SER A 232 14.44 0.45 5.16
CA SER A 232 14.10 0.71 3.76
C SER A 232 12.64 1.13 3.55
N ILE A 233 11.69 0.51 4.26
CA ILE A 233 10.26 0.76 4.03
C ILE A 233 9.68 1.86 4.94
N LYS A 234 10.31 2.14 6.09
CA LYS A 234 9.83 3.12 7.08
C LYS A 234 9.53 4.50 6.48
N PRO A 235 10.36 5.08 5.58
CA PRO A 235 10.04 6.35 4.92
C PRO A 235 8.77 6.27 4.07
N ALA A 236 8.57 5.16 3.36
CA ALA A 236 7.40 4.93 2.51
C ALA A 236 6.11 4.83 3.34
N ILE A 237 6.15 4.09 4.45
CA ILE A 237 5.03 3.99 5.42
C ILE A 237 4.71 5.36 6.00
N SER A 238 5.74 6.09 6.43
CA SER A 238 5.56 7.43 7.02
C SER A 238 4.96 8.41 6.01
N LEU A 239 5.39 8.36 4.75
CA LEU A 239 4.83 9.15 3.66
C LEU A 239 3.35 8.82 3.44
N LEU A 240 2.99 7.54 3.39
CA LEU A 240 1.61 7.09 3.22
C LEU A 240 0.73 7.56 4.38
N ILE A 241 1.14 7.30 5.62
CA ILE A 241 0.42 7.71 6.83
C ILE A 241 0.19 9.23 6.81
N ASN A 242 1.24 10.02 6.54
CA ASN A 242 1.11 11.48 6.51
C ASN A 242 0.16 11.98 5.40
N LYS A 243 0.13 11.30 4.24
CA LYS A 243 -0.80 11.64 3.14
C LYS A 243 -2.25 11.30 3.49
N ILE A 244 -2.49 10.14 4.10
CA ILE A 244 -3.81 9.75 4.59
C ILE A 244 -4.28 10.70 5.70
N GLU A 245 -3.41 11.04 6.66
CA GLU A 245 -3.75 11.96 7.73
C GLU A 245 -4.13 13.36 7.20
N LYS A 246 -3.37 13.90 6.25
CA LYS A 246 -3.72 15.18 5.61
C LYS A 246 -5.07 15.11 4.90
N LEU A 247 -5.36 14.00 4.23
CA LEU A 247 -6.64 13.80 3.55
C LEU A 247 -7.81 13.71 4.54
N GLN A 248 -7.63 13.05 5.67
CA GLN A 248 -8.71 12.80 6.63
C GLN A 248 -8.94 13.95 7.61
N PHE A 249 -7.88 14.60 8.06
CA PHE A 249 -7.96 15.59 9.14
C PHE A 249 -7.71 17.01 8.65
N GLY A 250 -7.13 17.20 7.45
CA GLY A 250 -6.62 18.48 6.99
C GLY A 250 -5.21 18.78 7.53
N ASP A 251 -4.71 19.97 7.22
CA ASP A 251 -3.50 20.54 7.83
C ASP A 251 -3.77 21.04 9.24
#